data_AF-A0A3R7AUL4-F1
#
_entry.id   AF-A0A3R7AUL4-F1
#
_cell.length_a   1.000
_cell.length_b   1.000
_cell.length_c   1.000
_cell.angle_alpha   90.00
_cell.angle_beta   90.00
_cell.angle_gamma   90.00
#
_symmetry.space_group_name_H-M   'P 1'
#
loop_
_entity.id
_entity.type
_entity.pdbx_description
1 polymer ?
#
loop_
_entity_poly.entity_id
_entity_poly.type
_entity_poly.pdbx_seq_one_letter_code
_entity_poly.pdbx_strand_id
1 'polypeptide(L)'
;MANQESLSDAQLERIQNFVKKGGGLIATESTSLYDEWRRKRPQYGLADLFGFRKPEEAHKTMNHYGDGRVVYIPKIVPSRRVPSRQWTPTIMLEMVERLGYVTIQPDQWRLPENWSELVEAVEWAGKNNLSLKVHAPLTVVAEILKKEKKNQIILHLINFDDKHLLKEVYVDLKVPAEKNVKEITVLSPDIKETESLEYIKNGDKISFIVPELKVYDLILIQLI
;
A
#
# COMPACT_ATOMS: atom_id res chain seq x y z
N MET A 1 3.40 7.00 6.14
CA MET A 1 3.71 7.03 7.58
C MET A 1 2.41 6.82 8.33
N ALA A 2 2.23 5.62 8.88
CA ALA A 2 1.02 5.23 9.59
C ALA A 2 1.20 5.55 11.07
N ASN A 3 0.69 6.71 11.50
CA ASN A 3 0.75 7.19 12.88
C ASN A 3 2.16 7.14 13.52
N GLN A 4 3.19 7.52 12.75
CA GLN A 4 4.57 7.59 13.25
C GLN A 4 4.73 8.87 14.09
N GLU A 5 4.28 8.80 15.34
CA GLU A 5 4.08 9.98 16.18
C GLU A 5 5.38 10.70 16.57
N SER A 6 6.45 9.93 16.80
CA SER A 6 7.75 10.41 17.29
C SER A 6 8.79 10.41 16.16
N LEU A 7 9.39 11.57 15.91
CA LEU A 7 10.44 11.78 14.90
C LEU A 7 11.47 12.79 15.41
N SER A 8 12.76 12.51 15.17
CA SER A 8 13.83 13.48 15.43
C SER A 8 13.89 14.57 14.38
N ASP A 9 14.51 15.70 14.70
CA ASP A 9 14.64 16.83 13.76
C ASP A 9 15.37 16.43 12.47
N ALA A 10 16.40 15.58 12.57
CA ALA A 10 17.10 15.04 11.40
C ALA A 10 16.20 14.15 10.52
N GLN A 11 15.25 13.41 11.11
CA GLN A 11 14.27 12.63 10.35
C GLN A 11 13.24 13.54 9.68
N LEU A 12 12.76 14.57 10.37
CA LEU A 12 11.85 15.57 9.81
C LEU A 12 12.49 16.24 8.58
N GLU A 13 13.73 16.70 8.68
CA GLU A 13 14.47 17.31 7.57
C GLU A 13 14.60 16.36 6.37
N ARG A 14 14.94 15.08 6.62
CA ARG A 14 15.03 14.07 5.55
C ARG A 14 13.69 13.87 4.84
N ILE A 15 12.59 13.82 5.58
CA ILE A 15 11.24 13.66 5.02
C ILE A 15 10.88 14.90 4.19
N GLN A 16 11.09 16.11 4.73
CA GLN A 16 10.84 17.35 4.01
C GLN A 16 11.64 17.42 2.71
N ASN A 17 12.93 17.05 2.74
CA ASN A 17 13.79 17.02 1.56
C ASN A 17 13.36 15.96 0.54
N PHE A 18 12.93 14.79 1.00
CA PHE A 18 12.40 13.74 0.12
C PHE A 18 11.15 14.22 -0.63
N VAL A 19 10.20 14.82 0.08
CA VAL A 19 8.98 15.38 -0.53
C VAL A 19 9.34 16.53 -1.47
N LYS A 20 10.16 17.49 -1.02
CA LYS A 20 10.58 18.64 -1.82
C LYS A 20 11.18 18.25 -3.17
N LYS A 21 11.92 17.12 -3.23
CA LYS A 21 12.55 16.56 -4.44
C LYS A 21 11.62 15.70 -5.31
N GLY A 22 10.31 15.67 -5.03
CA GLY A 22 9.34 14.95 -5.85
C GLY A 22 8.74 13.71 -5.22
N GLY A 23 9.15 13.36 -4.00
CA GLY A 23 8.59 12.23 -3.25
C GLY A 23 7.12 12.44 -2.85
N GLY A 24 6.40 11.32 -2.72
CA GLY A 24 5.04 11.29 -2.18
C GLY A 24 5.05 10.93 -0.69
N LEU A 25 4.39 11.73 0.15
CA LEU A 25 4.18 11.44 1.56
C LEU A 25 2.69 11.26 1.85
N ILE A 26 2.35 10.20 2.56
CA ILE A 26 1.05 10.05 3.20
C ILE A 26 1.31 9.97 4.70
N ALA A 27 0.68 10.85 5.47
CA ALA A 27 0.78 10.90 6.92
C ALA A 27 -0.60 10.71 7.55
N THR A 28 -0.64 10.01 8.68
CA THR A 28 -1.89 9.79 9.40
C THR A 28 -1.77 10.18 10.87
N GLU A 29 -2.89 10.60 11.45
CA GLU A 29 -3.06 10.76 12.91
C GLU A 29 -1.96 11.62 13.57
N SER A 30 -1.25 11.11 14.57
CA SER A 30 -0.29 11.90 15.35
C SER A 30 1.08 12.01 14.69
N THR A 31 1.21 11.65 13.41
CA THR A 31 2.51 11.65 12.70
C THR A 31 3.23 12.98 12.87
N SER A 32 4.48 12.94 13.37
CA SER A 32 5.35 14.10 13.66
C SER A 32 4.97 15.01 14.85
N LEU A 33 3.99 14.64 15.68
CA LEU A 33 3.58 15.47 16.81
C LEU A 33 4.56 15.44 18.01
N TYR A 34 5.46 14.47 18.05
CA TYR A 34 6.41 14.28 19.13
C TYR A 34 7.86 14.23 18.62
N ASP A 35 8.81 14.56 19.49
CA ASP A 35 10.24 14.32 19.24
C ASP A 35 10.62 12.83 19.45
N GLU A 36 11.88 12.48 19.26
CA GLU A 36 12.39 11.11 19.41
C GLU A 36 12.31 10.55 20.85
N TRP A 37 12.15 11.42 21.85
CA TRP A 37 11.92 11.04 23.25
C TRP A 37 10.44 11.08 23.63
N ARG A 38 9.56 11.13 22.63
CA ARG A 38 8.10 11.20 22.79
C ARG A 38 7.64 12.43 23.58
N ARG A 39 8.40 13.53 23.54
CA ARG A 39 7.99 14.82 24.10
C ARG A 39 7.13 15.54 23.07
N LYS A 40 5.98 16.05 23.52
CA LYS A 40 5.03 16.71 22.62
C LYS A 40 5.61 18.02 22.10
N ARG A 41 5.61 18.20 20.78
CA ARG A 41 6.01 19.45 20.14
C ARG A 41 4.89 20.50 20.25
N PRO A 42 5.20 21.81 20.22
CA PRO A 42 4.18 22.87 20.21
C PRO A 42 3.27 22.84 18.96
N GLN A 43 3.78 22.26 17.87
CA GLN A 43 3.09 22.04 16.59
C GLN A 43 3.65 20.77 15.94
N TYR A 44 2.98 20.24 14.92
CA TYR A 44 3.50 19.14 14.13
C TYR A 44 4.89 19.48 13.54
N GLY A 45 5.82 18.53 13.63
CA GLY A 45 7.16 18.66 13.06
C GLY A 45 7.15 18.78 11.53
N LEU A 46 6.08 18.31 10.88
CA LEU A 46 5.84 18.44 9.43
C LEU A 46 4.69 19.40 9.10
N ALA A 47 4.39 20.38 9.96
CA ALA A 47 3.28 21.32 9.77
C ALA A 47 3.25 21.98 8.38
N ASP A 48 4.41 22.39 7.84
CA ASP A 48 4.52 23.03 6.52
C ASP A 48 4.08 22.10 5.37
N LEU A 49 4.19 20.79 5.55
CA LEU A 49 3.75 19.79 4.57
C LEU A 49 2.23 19.56 4.68
N PHE A 50 1.69 19.63 5.91
CA PHE A 50 0.28 19.36 6.18
C PHE A 50 -0.63 20.56 5.88
N GLY A 51 -0.10 21.78 5.93
CA GLY A 51 -0.87 23.02 5.72
C GLY A 51 -1.60 23.51 6.98
N PHE A 52 -1.36 22.87 8.13
CA PHE A 52 -1.89 23.23 9.44
C PHE A 52 -0.86 22.87 10.51
N ARG A 53 -0.97 23.47 11.70
CA ARG A 53 0.07 23.38 12.74
C ARG A 53 -0.30 22.45 13.88
N LYS A 54 -1.59 22.37 14.22
CA LYS A 54 -2.02 21.72 15.46
C LYS A 54 -3.08 20.65 15.24
N PRO A 55 -3.23 19.67 16.17
CA PRO A 55 -4.22 18.61 16.04
C PRO A 55 -5.67 19.09 15.92
N GLU A 56 -6.04 20.19 16.58
CA GLU A 56 -7.38 20.79 16.49
C GLU A 56 -7.73 21.36 15.10
N GLU A 57 -6.71 21.64 14.28
CA GLU A 57 -6.88 22.12 12.90
C GLU A 57 -6.90 20.95 11.90
N ALA A 58 -6.63 19.72 12.34
CA ALA A 58 -6.37 18.59 11.46
C ALA A 58 -7.62 18.16 10.68
N HIS A 59 -7.51 18.19 9.35
CA HIS A 59 -8.50 17.70 8.39
C HIS A 59 -7.77 17.00 7.24
N LYS A 60 -8.49 16.27 6.39
CA LYS A 60 -7.88 15.65 5.21
C LYS A 60 -7.30 16.76 4.31
N THR A 61 -6.03 16.69 3.98
CA THR A 61 -5.38 17.63 3.05
C THR A 61 -4.63 16.89 1.95
N MET A 62 -4.55 17.51 0.77
CA MET A 62 -3.82 17.01 -0.40
C MET A 62 -3.02 18.19 -0.96
N ASN A 63 -1.76 18.29 -0.52
CA ASN A 63 -0.91 19.46 -0.74
C ASN A 63 0.29 19.15 -1.63
N HIS A 64 0.78 20.19 -2.31
CA HIS A 64 2.08 20.16 -2.96
C HIS A 64 3.14 20.79 -2.05
N TYR A 65 4.35 20.23 -2.06
CA TYR A 65 5.51 20.79 -1.37
C TYR A 65 6.77 20.54 -2.20
N GLY A 66 7.36 21.60 -2.75
CA GLY A 66 8.32 21.48 -3.85
C GLY A 66 7.71 20.72 -5.03
N ASP A 67 8.44 19.75 -5.56
CA ASP A 67 7.98 18.90 -6.68
C ASP A 67 7.13 17.69 -6.23
N GLY A 68 6.94 17.55 -4.91
CA GLY A 68 6.28 16.42 -4.26
C GLY A 68 4.79 16.61 -3.98
N ARG A 69 4.23 15.58 -3.34
CA ARG A 69 2.82 15.50 -2.98
C ARG A 69 2.67 14.97 -1.56
N VAL A 70 1.81 15.60 -0.77
CA VAL A 70 1.55 15.25 0.62
C VAL A 70 0.07 15.03 0.81
N VAL A 71 -0.32 13.88 1.34
CA VAL A 71 -1.68 13.63 1.83
C VAL A 71 -1.62 13.47 3.34
N TYR A 72 -2.48 14.17 4.05
CA TYR A 72 -2.72 13.92 5.47
C TYR A 72 -4.13 13.37 5.67
N ILE A 73 -4.25 12.28 6.43
CA ILE A 73 -5.53 11.69 6.82
C ILE A 73 -5.62 11.71 8.35
N PRO A 74 -6.54 12.49 8.94
CA PRO A 74 -6.57 12.70 10.39
C PRO A 74 -6.88 11.44 11.19
N LYS A 75 -7.56 10.46 10.60
CA LYS A 75 -8.02 9.27 11.31
C LYS A 75 -8.22 8.08 10.38
N ILE A 76 -7.80 6.90 10.84
CA ILE A 76 -8.22 5.62 10.25
C ILE A 76 -9.48 5.17 10.99
N VAL A 77 -10.57 4.93 10.28
CA VAL A 77 -11.86 4.59 10.88
C VAL A 77 -12.04 3.07 10.85
N PRO A 78 -11.98 2.35 11.99
CA PRO A 78 -12.14 0.90 11.98
C PRO A 78 -13.57 0.48 11.60
N SER A 79 -13.74 -0.53 10.73
CA SER A 79 -15.06 -1.05 10.31
C SER A 79 -15.86 -1.76 11.39
N ARG A 80 -15.22 -2.07 12.51
CA ARG A 80 -15.88 -2.55 13.72
C ARG A 80 -15.24 -1.83 14.88
N ARG A 81 -16.05 -1.15 15.68
CA ARG A 81 -15.61 -0.72 17.01
C ARG A 81 -15.29 -1.99 17.78
N VAL A 82 -13.99 -2.25 18.02
CA VAL A 82 -13.61 -3.14 19.11
C VAL A 82 -14.29 -2.52 20.33
N PRO A 83 -15.22 -3.22 21.01
CA PRO A 83 -15.79 -2.70 22.25
C PRO A 83 -14.62 -2.27 23.10
N SER A 84 -14.61 -1.04 23.61
CA SER A 84 -13.60 -0.60 24.56
C SER A 84 -13.57 -1.67 25.64
N ARG A 85 -12.56 -2.56 25.63
CA ARG A 85 -12.42 -3.57 26.67
C ARG A 85 -12.33 -2.75 27.95
N GLN A 86 -13.38 -2.79 28.77
CA GLN A 86 -13.27 -2.24 30.11
C GLN A 86 -12.14 -3.02 30.75
N TRP A 87 -11.08 -2.33 31.13
CA TRP A 87 -9.93 -2.93 31.76
C TRP A 87 -10.36 -3.42 33.14
N THR A 88 -10.84 -4.66 33.20
CA THR A 88 -11.11 -5.33 34.47
C THR A 88 -9.80 -5.97 34.95
N PRO A 89 -9.59 -6.10 36.27
CA PRO A 89 -8.45 -6.82 36.83
C PRO A 89 -8.28 -8.24 36.25
N THR A 90 -9.39 -8.91 35.93
CA THR A 90 -9.40 -10.24 35.30
C THR A 90 -8.81 -10.23 33.89
N ILE A 91 -9.16 -9.25 33.06
CA ILE A 91 -8.62 -9.11 31.69
C ILE A 91 -7.13 -8.77 31.73
N MET A 92 -6.67 -8.01 32.74
CA MET A 92 -5.24 -7.75 32.93
C MET A 92 -4.49 -9.02 33.33
N LEU A 93 -5.05 -9.84 34.22
CA LEU A 93 -4.44 -11.10 34.63
C LEU A 93 -4.34 -12.08 33.45
N GLU A 94 -5.41 -12.24 32.67
CA GLU A 94 -5.43 -13.06 31.44
C GLU A 94 -4.42 -12.57 30.38
N MET A 95 -4.19 -11.26 30.26
CA MET A 95 -3.19 -10.70 29.35
C MET A 95 -1.76 -10.88 29.85
N VAL A 96 -1.52 -10.78 31.16
CA VAL A 96 -0.20 -11.03 31.76
C VAL A 96 0.14 -12.52 31.66
N GLU A 97 -0.84 -13.40 31.81
CA GLU A 97 -0.67 -14.85 31.60
C GLU A 97 -0.44 -15.22 30.13
N ARG A 98 -1.09 -14.50 29.19
CA ARG A 98 -0.82 -14.60 27.76
C ARG A 98 0.32 -13.65 27.37
N LEU A 99 1.57 -14.03 27.70
CA LEU A 99 2.85 -13.42 27.25
C LEU A 99 3.07 -13.41 25.71
N GLY A 100 2.02 -13.20 24.91
CA GLY A 100 2.06 -13.14 23.46
C GLY A 100 0.98 -12.20 22.97
N TYR A 101 1.32 -11.42 21.94
CA TYR A 101 0.42 -10.53 21.21
C TYR A 101 -1.00 -11.09 21.13
N VAL A 102 -2.01 -10.24 21.39
CA VAL A 102 -3.42 -10.62 21.21
C VAL A 102 -3.57 -11.20 19.81
N THR A 103 -3.92 -12.49 19.71
CA THR A 103 -4.15 -13.15 18.44
C THR A 103 -5.31 -12.43 17.74
N ILE A 104 -4.99 -11.64 16.71
CA ILE A 104 -5.98 -11.00 15.86
C ILE A 104 -6.64 -12.12 15.05
N GLN A 105 -7.92 -12.35 15.26
CA GLN A 105 -8.64 -13.39 14.54
C GLN A 105 -8.89 -12.97 13.07
N PRO A 106 -8.91 -13.90 12.10
CA PRO A 106 -9.12 -13.56 10.69
C PRO A 106 -10.38 -12.74 10.41
N ASP A 107 -11.46 -12.94 11.17
CA ASP A 107 -12.70 -12.17 11.06
C ASP A 107 -12.57 -10.69 11.47
N GLN A 108 -11.46 -10.35 12.13
CA GLN A 108 -11.06 -9.00 12.50
C GLN A 108 -10.17 -8.32 11.45
N TRP A 109 -9.70 -9.05 10.42
CA TRP A 109 -8.90 -8.50 9.32
C TRP A 109 -9.80 -7.82 8.30
N ARG A 110 -10.42 -6.73 8.72
CA ARG A 110 -11.35 -5.94 7.90
C ARG A 110 -10.70 -4.65 7.44
N LEU A 111 -11.05 -4.22 6.24
CA LEU A 111 -10.72 -2.89 5.76
C LEU A 111 -11.31 -1.83 6.69
N PRO A 112 -10.62 -0.70 6.92
CA PRO A 112 -11.24 0.45 7.59
C PRO A 112 -12.42 0.98 6.78
N GLU A 113 -13.38 1.65 7.41
CA GLU A 113 -14.55 2.24 6.73
C GLU A 113 -14.12 3.24 5.65
N ASN A 114 -13.04 3.98 5.88
CA ASN A 114 -12.47 4.96 4.95
C ASN A 114 -11.33 4.40 4.10
N TRP A 115 -11.33 3.09 3.79
CA TRP A 115 -10.26 2.48 2.97
C TRP A 115 -10.12 3.12 1.59
N SER A 116 -11.22 3.59 0.99
CA SER A 116 -11.20 4.24 -0.33
C SER A 116 -10.39 5.54 -0.32
N GLU A 117 -10.41 6.29 0.79
CA GLU A 117 -9.57 7.48 0.98
C GLU A 117 -8.08 7.13 1.03
N LEU A 118 -7.73 5.97 1.58
CA LEU A 118 -6.35 5.49 1.63
C LEU A 118 -5.85 5.12 0.24
N VAL A 119 -6.69 4.47 -0.57
CA VAL A 119 -6.36 4.14 -1.97
C VAL A 119 -6.16 5.42 -2.78
N GLU A 120 -7.10 6.37 -2.69
CA GLU A 120 -6.98 7.67 -3.35
C GLU A 120 -5.69 8.41 -2.93
N ALA A 121 -5.34 8.36 -1.64
CA ALA A 121 -4.12 8.99 -1.14
C ALA A 121 -2.86 8.38 -1.77
N VAL A 122 -2.80 7.05 -1.90
CA VAL A 122 -1.69 6.33 -2.56
C VAL A 122 -1.60 6.67 -4.03
N GLU A 123 -2.71 6.62 -4.76
CA GLU A 123 -2.75 6.95 -6.18
C GLU A 123 -2.31 8.40 -6.42
N TRP A 124 -2.83 9.35 -5.63
CA TRP A 124 -2.51 10.76 -5.78
C TRP A 124 -1.06 11.07 -5.39
N ALA A 125 -0.59 10.59 -4.24
CA ALA A 125 0.80 10.79 -3.80
C ALA A 125 1.79 10.12 -4.77
N GLY A 126 1.41 8.98 -5.36
CA GLY A 126 2.14 8.25 -6.38
C GLY A 126 2.02 8.81 -7.80
N LYS A 127 1.40 9.98 -7.99
CA LYS A 127 1.23 10.63 -9.30
C LYS A 127 0.47 9.78 -10.33
N ASN A 128 -0.43 8.90 -9.90
CA ASN A 128 -1.09 7.88 -10.74
C ASN A 128 -0.09 7.04 -11.56
N ASN A 129 1.15 6.93 -11.08
CA ASN A 129 2.26 6.25 -11.75
C ASN A 129 2.77 5.08 -10.91
N LEU A 130 1.82 4.28 -10.39
CA LEU A 130 2.12 3.08 -9.64
C LEU A 130 2.81 2.04 -10.55
N SER A 131 3.68 1.23 -9.95
CA SER A 131 4.39 0.17 -10.67
C SER A 131 3.48 -0.94 -11.18
N LEU A 132 2.32 -1.11 -10.54
CA LEU A 132 1.35 -2.15 -10.84
C LEU A 132 -0.06 -1.62 -10.51
N LYS A 133 -1.03 -1.93 -11.38
CA LYS A 133 -2.46 -1.86 -11.08
C LYS A 133 -3.12 -3.13 -11.59
N VAL A 134 -3.85 -3.82 -10.71
CA VAL A 134 -4.63 -5.02 -11.04
C VAL A 134 -6.09 -4.68 -10.80
N HIS A 135 -6.92 -4.87 -11.83
CA HIS A 135 -8.35 -4.60 -11.74
C HIS A 135 -9.05 -5.91 -11.41
N ALA A 136 -9.16 -6.20 -10.11
CA ALA A 136 -9.73 -7.43 -9.58
C ALA A 136 -10.50 -7.17 -8.27
N PRO A 137 -11.34 -8.11 -7.82
CA PRO A 137 -11.97 -8.04 -6.50
C PRO A 137 -10.95 -7.96 -5.36
N LEU A 138 -11.38 -7.47 -4.20
CA LEU A 138 -10.54 -7.32 -2.99
C LEU A 138 -9.98 -8.64 -2.44
N THR A 139 -10.45 -9.79 -2.95
CA THR A 139 -9.95 -11.12 -2.61
C THR A 139 -8.65 -11.46 -3.33
N VAL A 140 -8.22 -10.65 -4.31
CA VAL A 140 -6.99 -10.86 -5.07
C VAL A 140 -5.85 -10.05 -4.47
N VAL A 141 -4.75 -10.74 -4.20
CA VAL A 141 -3.47 -10.13 -3.82
C VAL A 141 -2.50 -10.24 -4.99
N ALA A 142 -1.77 -9.15 -5.24
CA ALA A 142 -0.77 -9.07 -6.28
C ALA A 142 0.60 -8.67 -5.73
N GLU A 143 1.65 -9.36 -6.16
CA GLU A 143 3.04 -9.04 -5.80
C GLU A 143 3.94 -9.08 -7.05
N ILE A 144 4.84 -8.10 -7.16
CA ILE A 144 5.84 -8.06 -8.24
C ILE A 144 7.24 -8.30 -7.71
N LEU A 145 7.98 -9.20 -8.36
CA LEU A 145 9.39 -9.47 -8.14
C LEU A 145 10.19 -9.14 -9.40
N LYS A 146 11.16 -8.23 -9.29
CA LYS A 146 12.07 -7.87 -10.39
C LYS A 146 13.39 -8.62 -10.26
N LYS A 147 13.77 -9.35 -11.31
CA LYS A 147 15.03 -10.11 -11.40
C LYS A 147 15.92 -9.47 -12.47
N GLU A 148 16.54 -8.35 -12.10
CA GLU A 148 17.31 -7.50 -13.03
C GLU A 148 18.38 -8.28 -13.81
N LYS A 149 19.15 -9.14 -13.14
CA LYS A 149 20.18 -9.98 -13.79
C LYS A 149 19.63 -10.95 -14.84
N LYS A 150 18.34 -11.27 -14.78
CA LYS A 150 17.66 -12.17 -15.72
C LYS A 150 16.77 -11.41 -16.70
N ASN A 151 16.74 -10.07 -16.64
CA ASN A 151 15.81 -9.23 -17.39
C ASN A 151 14.37 -9.75 -17.28
N GLN A 152 13.94 -10.11 -16.07
CA GLN A 152 12.65 -10.77 -15.86
C GLN A 152 11.88 -10.08 -14.74
N ILE A 153 10.58 -9.89 -14.93
CA ILE A 153 9.64 -9.52 -13.88
C ILE A 153 8.70 -10.71 -13.67
N ILE A 154 8.40 -11.00 -12.41
CA ILE A 154 7.45 -12.02 -12.01
C ILE A 154 6.30 -11.32 -11.29
N LEU A 155 5.07 -11.54 -11.74
CA LEU A 155 3.86 -11.10 -11.08
C LEU A 155 3.16 -12.32 -10.48
N HIS A 156 3.00 -12.32 -9.16
CA HIS A 156 2.21 -13.29 -8.43
C HIS A 156 0.79 -12.74 -8.26
N LEU A 157 -0.22 -13.51 -8.67
CA LEU A 157 -1.63 -13.22 -8.40
C LEU A 157 -2.22 -14.36 -7.60
N ILE A 158 -2.75 -14.06 -6.42
CA ILE A 158 -3.42 -15.03 -5.55
C ILE A 158 -4.86 -14.59 -5.33
N ASN A 159 -5.84 -15.43 -5.67
CA ASN A 159 -7.23 -15.24 -5.32
C ASN A 159 -7.56 -16.05 -4.06
N PHE A 160 -7.86 -15.36 -2.96
CA PHE A 160 -8.25 -15.97 -1.69
C PHE A 160 -9.72 -16.44 -1.67
N ASP A 161 -10.51 -16.13 -2.69
CA ASP A 161 -11.83 -16.73 -2.90
C ASP A 161 -11.69 -17.99 -3.77
N ASP A 162 -11.35 -19.09 -3.11
CA ASP A 162 -11.13 -20.40 -3.74
C ASP A 162 -12.41 -21.04 -4.32
N LYS A 163 -13.57 -20.41 -4.12
CA LYS A 163 -14.87 -20.88 -4.61
C LYS A 163 -15.26 -20.25 -5.94
N HIS A 164 -14.72 -19.08 -6.26
CA HIS A 164 -15.11 -18.32 -7.45
C HIS A 164 -13.91 -18.11 -8.37
N LEU A 165 -13.99 -18.70 -9.57
CA LEU A 165 -13.07 -18.45 -10.66
C LEU A 165 -13.26 -17.00 -11.16
N LEU A 166 -12.16 -16.26 -11.29
CA LEU A 166 -12.16 -14.95 -11.94
C LEU A 166 -11.80 -15.09 -13.41
N LYS A 167 -12.44 -14.28 -14.25
CA LYS A 167 -12.15 -14.18 -15.68
C LYS A 167 -11.72 -12.77 -16.02
N GLU A 168 -10.84 -12.67 -17.01
CA GLU A 168 -10.38 -11.40 -17.59
C GLU A 168 -9.83 -10.42 -16.54
N VAL A 169 -8.79 -10.85 -15.80
CA VAL A 169 -8.13 -9.97 -14.83
C VAL A 169 -7.20 -9.02 -15.58
N TYR A 170 -7.56 -7.73 -15.63
CA TYR A 170 -6.78 -6.70 -16.30
C TYR A 170 -5.58 -6.26 -15.45
N VAL A 171 -4.41 -6.18 -16.06
CA VAL A 171 -3.16 -5.80 -15.40
C VAL A 171 -2.47 -4.67 -16.18
N ASP A 172 -2.16 -3.59 -15.47
CA ASP A 172 -1.25 -2.54 -15.93
C ASP A 172 0.07 -2.65 -15.14
N LEU A 173 1.17 -2.92 -15.84
CA LEU A 173 2.49 -3.12 -15.23
C LEU A 173 3.51 -2.14 -15.80
N LYS A 174 4.26 -1.48 -14.94
CA LYS A 174 5.40 -0.64 -15.34
C LYS A 174 6.63 -1.50 -15.61
N VAL A 175 7.19 -1.34 -16.80
CA VAL A 175 8.45 -1.95 -17.25
C VAL A 175 9.53 -0.88 -17.42
N PRO A 176 10.83 -1.23 -17.32
CA PRO A 176 11.89 -0.28 -17.63
C PRO A 176 11.73 0.28 -19.05
N ALA A 177 11.77 1.61 -19.20
CA ALA A 177 11.45 2.30 -20.45
C ALA A 177 12.40 1.92 -21.59
N GLU A 178 13.65 1.60 -21.25
CA GLU A 178 14.72 1.19 -22.15
C GLU A 178 14.64 -0.26 -22.61
N LYS A 179 13.77 -1.09 -22.01
CA LYS A 179 13.61 -2.51 -22.35
C LYS A 179 12.32 -2.77 -23.12
N ASN A 180 12.33 -3.81 -23.95
CA ASN A 180 11.13 -4.34 -24.59
C ASN A 180 10.69 -5.64 -23.91
N VAL A 181 9.42 -5.99 -24.08
CA VAL A 181 8.89 -7.26 -23.60
C VAL A 181 9.03 -8.28 -24.72
N LYS A 182 9.78 -9.34 -24.47
CA LYS A 182 9.94 -10.46 -25.39
C LYS A 182 8.68 -11.32 -25.41
N GLU A 183 8.21 -11.69 -24.22
CA GLU A 183 7.03 -12.55 -24.03
C GLU A 183 6.47 -12.34 -22.62
N ILE A 184 5.16 -12.56 -22.50
CA ILE A 184 4.44 -12.64 -21.23
C ILE A 184 3.81 -14.02 -21.17
N THR A 185 3.96 -14.70 -20.04
CA THR A 185 3.64 -16.10 -19.93
C THR A 185 2.99 -16.42 -18.59
N VAL A 186 1.90 -17.19 -18.59
CA VAL A 186 1.21 -17.63 -17.36
C VAL A 186 1.66 -19.03 -16.99
N LEU A 187 2.06 -19.19 -15.72
CA LEU A 187 2.27 -20.46 -15.07
C LEU A 187 1.27 -20.59 -13.92
N SER A 188 0.42 -21.60 -13.96
CA SER A 188 -0.56 -21.86 -12.90
C SER A 188 -0.53 -23.33 -12.51
N PRO A 189 -0.66 -23.68 -11.21
CA PRO A 189 -0.92 -25.06 -10.80
C PRO A 189 -2.26 -25.59 -11.34
N ASP A 190 -3.17 -24.70 -11.73
CA ASP A 190 -4.50 -25.05 -12.26
C ASP A 190 -4.49 -25.31 -13.78
N ILE A 191 -3.40 -25.00 -14.51
CA ILE A 191 -3.27 -25.23 -15.95
C ILE A 191 -2.16 -26.25 -16.25
N LYS A 192 -2.36 -27.08 -17.27
CA LYS A 192 -1.38 -28.11 -17.65
C LYS A 192 -0.24 -27.58 -18.50
N GLU A 193 -0.53 -26.57 -19.32
CA GLU A 193 0.39 -26.00 -20.28
C GLU A 193 0.54 -24.52 -20.06
N THR A 194 1.73 -24.04 -20.38
CA THR A 194 2.10 -22.65 -20.28
C THR A 194 1.45 -21.83 -21.40
N GLU A 195 0.72 -20.79 -21.05
CA GLU A 195 0.01 -19.91 -22.00
C GLU A 195 0.77 -18.59 -22.19
N SER A 196 0.89 -18.13 -23.45
CA SER A 196 1.46 -16.81 -23.76
C SER A 196 0.34 -15.76 -23.85
N LEU A 197 0.58 -14.59 -23.27
CA LEU A 197 -0.39 -13.49 -23.27
C LEU A 197 -0.02 -12.41 -24.27
N GLU A 198 -1.03 -11.91 -24.98
CA GLU A 198 -0.91 -10.66 -25.73
C GLU A 198 -0.86 -9.46 -24.78
N TYR A 199 -0.20 -8.40 -25.22
CA TYR A 199 -0.08 -7.16 -24.45
C TYR A 199 -0.01 -5.94 -25.35
N ILE A 200 -0.38 -4.80 -24.78
CA ILE A 200 -0.23 -3.48 -25.40
C ILE A 200 0.84 -2.72 -24.63
N LYS A 201 1.84 -2.16 -25.30
CA LYS A 201 2.86 -1.29 -24.69
C LYS A 201 2.53 0.17 -24.96
N ASN A 202 2.53 1.00 -23.92
CA ASN A 202 2.41 2.44 -24.03
C ASN A 202 3.45 3.11 -23.12
N GLY A 203 4.53 3.63 -23.72
CA GLY A 203 5.66 4.19 -22.98
C GLY A 203 6.35 3.14 -22.10
N ASP A 204 6.37 3.40 -20.79
CA ASP A 204 6.96 2.54 -19.75
C ASP A 204 5.94 1.59 -19.11
N LYS A 205 4.74 1.44 -19.68
CA LYS A 205 3.70 0.53 -19.19
C LYS A 205 3.33 -0.50 -20.25
N ILE A 206 3.04 -1.71 -19.77
CA ILE A 206 2.36 -2.75 -20.54
C ILE A 206 1.00 -3.03 -19.90
N SER A 207 0.02 -3.33 -20.74
CA SER A 207 -1.33 -3.74 -20.32
C SER A 207 -1.65 -5.08 -20.96
N PHE A 208 -2.12 -6.04 -20.15
CA PHE A 208 -2.49 -7.39 -20.61
C PHE A 208 -3.62 -7.94 -19.74
N ILE A 209 -4.24 -9.04 -20.20
CA ILE A 209 -5.36 -9.69 -19.53
C ILE A 209 -4.93 -11.10 -19.14
N VAL A 210 -5.12 -11.46 -17.87
CA VAL A 210 -5.02 -12.84 -17.41
C VAL A 210 -6.40 -13.50 -17.64
N PRO A 211 -6.51 -14.50 -18.54
CA PRO A 211 -7.82 -15.00 -18.98
C PRO A 211 -8.66 -15.58 -17.85
N GLU A 212 -8.04 -16.40 -17.00
CA GLU A 212 -8.68 -17.05 -15.85
C GLU A 212 -7.72 -17.05 -14.66
N LEU A 213 -8.21 -16.71 -13.47
CA LEU A 213 -7.49 -16.80 -12.20
C LEU A 213 -8.36 -17.56 -11.19
N LYS A 214 -7.93 -18.78 -10.85
CA LYS A 214 -8.65 -19.63 -9.90
C LYS A 214 -8.12 -19.43 -8.48
N VAL A 215 -6.93 -19.94 -8.17
CA VAL A 215 -6.26 -19.74 -6.87
C VAL A 215 -4.97 -18.95 -7.03
N TYR A 216 -4.08 -19.37 -7.93
CA TYR A 216 -2.74 -18.79 -8.00
C TYR A 216 -2.14 -18.86 -9.40
N ASP A 217 -1.76 -17.69 -9.91
CA ASP A 217 -1.02 -17.56 -11.16
C ASP A 217 0.31 -16.85 -10.95
N LEU A 218 1.32 -17.32 -11.66
CA LEU A 218 2.63 -16.71 -11.77
C LEU A 218 2.84 -16.26 -13.21
N ILE A 219 2.78 -14.96 -13.42
CA ILE A 219 2.97 -14.33 -14.73
C ILE A 219 4.44 -13.94 -14.87
N LEU A 220 5.12 -14.54 -15.83
CA LEU A 220 6.49 -14.24 -16.20
C LEU A 220 6.50 -13.21 -17.33
N ILE A 221 7.14 -12.07 -17.10
CA ILE A 221 7.39 -11.05 -18.11
C ILE A 221 8.89 -11.07 -18.41
N GLN A 222 9.26 -11.59 -19.57
CA GLN A 222 10.65 -11.62 -20.02
C GLN A 222 10.95 -10.34 -20.82
N LEU A 223 12.00 -9.64 -20.43
CA LEU A 223 12.47 -8.41 -21.04
C LEU A 223 13.71 -8.67 -21.92
N ILE A 224 13.89 -7.85 -22.94
CA ILE A 224 15.04 -7.80 -23.86
C ILE A 224 15.49 -6.37 -24.13
#